data_AF-A0A0H3DM96-F1
#
_entry.id   AF-A0A0H3DM96-F1
#
_cell.length_a   1.000
_cell.length_b   1.000
_cell.length_c   1.000
_cell.angle_alpha   90.00
_cell.angle_beta   90.00
_cell.angle_gamma   90.00
#
_symmetry.space_group_name_H-M   'P 1'
#
loop_
_entity.id
_entity.type
_entity.pdbx_description
1 polymer ?
#
loop_
_entity_poly.entity_id
_entity_poly.type
_entity_poly.pdbx_seq_one_letter_code
_entity_poly.pdbx_strand_id
1 'polypeptide(L)'
;MTSGDEQLVLRARNVKFGWLGIIAAIEHYTAFLGQWVLDAPLEHAGADPVMLDLLRWHGAEEVEHRSVAFDLFAHLDGRYGRRVRSMAAVIPVLAWVFARGTRYLMRTDPTAPGRASLRGYRRAAKRGLLPTGRQLLREIRPYFRRGYHPSETGDTEQAVAYLASSPAARAAG
;
A
#
# COMPACT_ATOMS: atom_id res chain seq x y z
N MET A 1 -14.46 35.54 19.90
CA MET A 1 -13.92 34.67 18.83
C MET A 1 -14.12 35.42 17.52
N THR A 2 -13.06 35.76 16.81
CA THR A 2 -13.13 36.61 15.61
C THR A 2 -13.32 35.77 14.34
N SER A 3 -13.79 36.37 13.24
CA SER A 3 -13.92 35.69 11.92
C SER A 3 -12.60 35.05 11.44
N GLY A 4 -11.45 35.56 11.89
CA GLY A 4 -10.13 34.99 11.62
C GLY A 4 -9.89 33.65 12.34
N ASP A 5 -10.30 33.54 13.60
CA ASP A 5 -10.11 32.32 14.42
C ASP A 5 -10.93 31.16 13.86
N GLU A 6 -12.16 31.43 13.41
CA GLU A 6 -13.03 30.44 12.80
C GLU A 6 -12.45 29.92 11.47
N GLN A 7 -11.92 30.80 10.63
CA GLN A 7 -11.24 30.39 9.39
C GLN A 7 -9.99 29.55 9.65
N LEU A 8 -9.22 29.85 10.69
CA LEU A 8 -8.04 29.06 11.07
C LEU A 8 -8.44 27.66 11.53
N VAL A 9 -9.47 27.53 12.37
CA VAL A 9 -9.99 26.24 12.83
C VAL A 9 -10.52 25.42 11.65
N LEU A 10 -11.26 26.03 10.74
CA LEU A 10 -11.76 25.36 9.54
C LEU A 10 -10.62 24.89 8.61
N ARG A 11 -9.57 25.70 8.45
CA ARG A 11 -8.37 25.32 7.69
C ARG A 11 -7.63 24.15 8.35
N ALA A 12 -7.39 24.22 9.65
CA ALA A 12 -6.72 23.15 10.40
C ALA A 12 -7.51 21.83 10.32
N ARG A 13 -8.84 21.89 10.48
CA ARG A 13 -9.73 20.73 10.34
C ARG A 13 -9.69 20.15 8.91
N ASN A 14 -9.70 21.01 7.90
CA ASN A 14 -9.58 20.59 6.50
C ASN A 14 -8.24 19.91 6.19
N VAL A 15 -7.15 20.35 6.80
CA VAL A 15 -5.82 19.73 6.68
C VAL A 15 -5.82 18.35 7.33
N LYS A 16 -6.29 18.23 8.58
CA LYS A 16 -6.38 16.94 9.30
C LYS A 16 -7.20 15.90 8.53
N PHE A 17 -8.36 16.29 8.01
CA PHE A 17 -9.18 15.39 7.18
C PHE A 17 -8.54 15.06 5.82
N GLY A 18 -7.74 15.99 5.28
CA GLY A 18 -6.89 15.70 4.11
C GLY A 18 -5.90 14.58 4.39
N TRP A 19 -5.21 14.62 5.53
CA TRP A 19 -4.26 13.59 5.97
C TRP A 19 -4.91 12.22 6.15
N LEU A 20 -6.08 12.15 6.78
CA LEU A 20 -6.80 10.88 6.92
C LEU A 20 -7.12 10.24 5.56
N GLY A 21 -7.59 11.05 4.60
CA GLY A 21 -7.84 10.56 3.25
C GLY A 21 -6.58 10.09 2.52
N ILE A 22 -5.41 10.68 2.83
CA ILE A 22 -4.11 10.24 2.30
C ILE A 22 -3.70 8.91 2.94
N ILE A 23 -3.81 8.78 4.27
CA ILE A 23 -3.47 7.55 5.00
C ILE A 23 -4.34 6.39 4.49
N ALA A 24 -5.67 6.58 4.42
CA ALA A 24 -6.58 5.57 3.89
C ALA A 24 -6.26 5.16 2.43
N ALA A 25 -5.77 6.10 1.61
CA ALA A 25 -5.35 5.80 0.24
C ALA A 25 -4.01 5.06 0.18
N ILE A 26 -3.08 5.33 1.10
CA ILE A 26 -1.82 4.59 1.22
C ILE A 26 -2.11 3.17 1.68
N GLU A 27 -2.88 3.00 2.77
CA GLU A 27 -3.28 1.70 3.31
C GLU A 27 -3.99 0.84 2.26
N HIS A 28 -4.88 1.43 1.44
CA HIS A 28 -5.50 0.70 0.33
C HIS A 28 -4.46 0.10 -0.64
N TYR A 29 -3.45 0.91 -1.00
CA TYR A 29 -2.43 0.50 -1.94
C TYR A 29 -1.47 -0.53 -1.31
N THR A 30 -1.08 -0.34 -0.05
CA THR A 30 -0.19 -1.27 0.67
C THR A 30 -0.89 -2.57 1.02
N ALA A 31 -2.18 -2.58 1.39
CA ALA A 31 -2.96 -3.80 1.58
C ALA A 31 -3.04 -4.65 0.31
N PHE A 32 -3.21 -4.03 -0.86
CA PHE A 32 -3.11 -4.75 -2.13
C PHE A 32 -1.72 -5.39 -2.34
N LEU A 33 -0.65 -4.64 -2.08
CA LEU A 33 0.71 -5.18 -2.21
C LEU A 33 1.00 -6.27 -1.17
N GLY A 34 0.46 -6.13 0.03
CA GLY A 34 0.51 -7.09 1.11
C GLY A 34 -0.14 -8.41 0.70
N GLN A 35 -1.36 -8.36 0.20
CA GLN A 35 -2.03 -9.53 -0.37
C GLN A 35 -1.19 -10.15 -1.50
N TRP A 36 -0.70 -9.31 -2.43
CA TRP A 36 0.08 -9.81 -3.55
C TRP A 36 1.36 -10.54 -3.12
N VAL A 37 2.07 -10.07 -2.08
CA VAL A 37 3.31 -10.71 -1.63
C VAL A 37 3.08 -12.01 -0.87
N LEU A 38 1.91 -12.16 -0.23
CA LEU A 38 1.49 -13.43 0.36
C LEU A 38 1.30 -14.50 -0.73
N ASP A 39 0.73 -14.11 -1.87
CA ASP A 39 0.43 -15.03 -2.99
C ASP A 39 1.60 -15.21 -3.97
N ALA A 40 2.59 -14.31 -3.96
CA ALA A 40 3.66 -14.30 -4.95
C ALA A 40 4.67 -15.45 -4.72
N PRO A 41 5.10 -16.16 -5.77
CA PRO A 41 6.04 -17.29 -5.67
C PRO A 41 7.50 -16.82 -5.55
N LEU A 42 7.79 -15.91 -4.63
CA LEU A 42 9.10 -15.25 -4.53
C LEU A 42 10.19 -16.19 -4.00
N GLU A 43 9.85 -17.16 -3.17
CA GLU A 43 10.76 -18.21 -2.70
C GLU A 43 11.35 -19.02 -3.88
N HIS A 44 10.52 -19.32 -4.89
CA HIS A 44 10.95 -20.02 -6.10
C HIS A 44 11.90 -19.18 -6.97
N ALA A 45 11.92 -17.88 -6.76
CA ALA A 45 12.81 -16.95 -7.45
C ALA A 45 14.13 -16.70 -6.72
N GLY A 46 14.37 -17.38 -5.58
CA GLY A 46 15.57 -17.25 -4.78
C GLY A 46 15.56 -15.99 -3.88
N ALA A 47 14.39 -15.50 -3.49
CA ALA A 47 14.31 -14.46 -2.46
C ALA A 47 14.88 -14.97 -1.14
N ASP A 48 15.62 -14.12 -0.43
CA ASP A 48 16.13 -14.45 0.91
C ASP A 48 14.95 -14.76 1.85
N PRO A 49 14.98 -15.89 2.58
CA PRO A 49 13.83 -16.34 3.36
C PRO A 49 13.50 -15.42 4.53
N VAL A 50 14.49 -14.74 5.12
CA VAL A 50 14.26 -13.81 6.24
C VAL A 50 13.63 -12.53 5.72
N MET A 51 14.16 -11.97 4.62
CA MET A 51 13.57 -10.80 3.98
C MET A 51 12.17 -11.07 3.46
N LEU A 52 11.92 -12.25 2.89
CA LEU A 52 10.60 -12.64 2.41
C LEU A 52 9.61 -12.79 3.57
N ASP A 53 10.02 -13.39 4.69
CA ASP A 53 9.17 -13.49 5.88
C ASP A 53 8.82 -12.11 6.44
N LEU A 54 9.78 -11.19 6.55
CA LEU A 54 9.54 -9.81 6.98
C LEU A 54 8.54 -9.09 6.07
N LEU A 55 8.68 -9.23 4.75
CA LEU A 55 7.77 -8.59 3.79
C LEU A 55 6.36 -9.17 3.86
N ARG A 56 6.23 -10.49 4.04
CA ARG A 56 4.93 -11.16 4.16
C ARG A 56 4.26 -10.91 5.50
N TRP A 57 5.02 -10.85 6.58
CA TRP A 57 4.53 -10.44 7.89
C TRP A 57 3.92 -9.03 7.81
N HIS A 58 4.71 -8.06 7.36
CA HIS A 58 4.21 -6.70 7.17
C HIS A 58 3.03 -6.65 6.20
N GLY A 59 3.09 -7.40 5.09
CA GLY A 59 1.99 -7.49 4.14
C GLY A 59 0.69 -8.02 4.75
N ALA A 60 0.78 -9.00 5.65
CA ALA A 60 -0.37 -9.55 6.36
C ALA A 60 -0.97 -8.54 7.35
N GLU A 61 -0.16 -7.78 8.08
CA GLU A 61 -0.64 -6.69 8.95
C GLU A 61 -1.43 -5.64 8.16
N GLU A 62 -0.94 -5.25 6.99
CA GLU A 62 -1.61 -4.29 6.11
C GLU A 62 -2.96 -4.83 5.59
N VAL A 63 -3.06 -6.14 5.33
CA VAL A 63 -4.33 -6.78 4.93
C VAL A 63 -5.30 -6.85 6.11
N GLU A 64 -4.84 -7.19 7.32
CA GLU A 64 -5.67 -7.23 8.53
C GLU A 64 -6.26 -5.83 8.84
N HIS A 65 -5.43 -4.80 8.78
CA HIS A 65 -5.80 -3.44 9.13
C HIS A 65 -6.44 -2.62 8.01
N ARG A 66 -6.58 -3.16 6.79
CA ARG A 66 -6.99 -2.43 5.58
C ARG A 66 -8.23 -1.53 5.68
N SER A 67 -9.15 -1.82 6.61
CA SER A 67 -10.37 -1.03 6.81
C SER A 67 -10.22 0.07 7.85
N VAL A 68 -9.21 0.01 8.73
CA VAL A 68 -9.10 0.88 9.92
C VAL A 68 -8.98 2.36 9.54
N ALA A 69 -8.02 2.75 8.69
CA ALA A 69 -7.91 4.16 8.30
C ALA A 69 -9.09 4.63 7.44
N PHE A 70 -9.65 3.74 6.63
CA PHE A 70 -10.82 4.06 5.82
C PHE A 70 -12.05 4.32 6.67
N ASP A 71 -12.33 3.49 7.67
CA ASP A 71 -13.46 3.63 8.58
C ASP A 71 -13.34 4.91 9.41
N LEU A 72 -12.13 5.20 9.89
CA LEU A 72 -11.85 6.47 10.58
C LEU A 72 -12.07 7.68 9.67
N PHE A 73 -11.60 7.62 8.43
CA PHE A 73 -11.84 8.65 7.42
C PHE A 73 -13.34 8.81 7.11
N ALA A 74 -14.06 7.70 6.95
CA ALA A 74 -15.49 7.67 6.64
C ALA A 74 -16.32 8.26 7.78
N HIS A 75 -15.94 7.97 9.03
CA HIS A 75 -16.58 8.48 10.24
C HIS A 75 -16.36 9.98 10.44
N LEU A 76 -15.16 10.50 10.15
CA LEU A 76 -14.79 11.89 10.45
C LEU A 76 -15.05 12.90 9.31
N ASP A 77 -14.85 12.51 8.04
CA ASP A 77 -15.09 13.38 6.87
C ASP A 77 -16.01 12.72 5.85
N GLY A 78 -15.74 11.47 5.44
CA GLY A 78 -16.59 10.67 4.54
C GLY A 78 -16.80 11.24 3.13
N ARG A 79 -16.16 12.37 2.77
CA ARG A 79 -16.40 13.03 1.49
C ARG A 79 -15.74 12.26 0.36
N TYR A 80 -16.57 11.68 -0.52
CA TYR A 80 -16.13 10.98 -1.73
C TYR A 80 -15.10 11.79 -2.56
N GLY A 81 -15.35 13.09 -2.77
CA GLY A 81 -14.43 13.96 -3.52
C GLY A 81 -13.07 14.18 -2.83
N ARG A 82 -12.99 14.08 -1.51
CA ARG A 82 -11.70 14.11 -0.80
C ARG A 82 -10.97 12.78 -0.97
N ARG A 83 -11.68 11.67 -0.76
CA ARG A 83 -11.15 10.32 -0.95
C ARG A 83 -10.51 10.13 -2.32
N VAL A 84 -11.22 10.50 -3.39
CA VAL A 84 -10.74 10.39 -4.77
C VAL A 84 -9.52 11.28 -5.01
N ARG A 85 -9.52 12.52 -4.52
CA ARG A 85 -8.36 13.43 -4.67
C ARG A 85 -7.14 12.93 -3.91
N SER A 86 -7.32 12.39 -2.71
CA SER A 86 -6.22 11.80 -1.93
C SER A 86 -5.61 10.61 -2.66
N MET A 87 -6.41 9.68 -3.19
CA MET A 87 -5.90 8.56 -3.99
C MET A 87 -5.19 9.04 -5.26
N ALA A 88 -5.78 10.00 -5.99
CA ALA A 88 -5.15 10.56 -7.19
C ALA A 88 -3.79 11.23 -6.90
N ALA A 89 -3.60 11.79 -5.69
CA ALA A 89 -2.32 12.35 -5.25
C ALA A 89 -1.33 11.27 -4.78
N VAL A 90 -1.81 10.23 -4.09
CA VAL A 90 -0.97 9.15 -3.52
C VAL A 90 -0.35 8.27 -4.60
N ILE A 91 -1.11 7.88 -5.64
CA ILE A 91 -0.63 7.00 -6.72
C ILE A 91 0.71 7.48 -7.35
N PRO A 92 0.83 8.73 -7.87
CA PRO A 92 2.08 9.18 -8.48
C PRO A 92 3.21 9.31 -7.46
N VAL A 93 2.91 9.66 -6.21
CA VAL A 93 3.91 9.76 -5.13
C VAL A 93 4.49 8.38 -4.81
N LEU A 94 3.65 7.38 -4.58
CA LEU A 94 4.11 6.02 -4.33
C LEU A 94 4.89 5.47 -5.53
N ALA A 95 4.38 5.65 -6.75
CA ALA A 95 5.10 5.25 -7.96
C ALA A 95 6.50 5.88 -8.05
N TRP A 96 6.62 7.16 -7.69
CA TRP A 96 7.91 7.84 -7.62
C TRP A 96 8.83 7.29 -6.52
N VAL A 97 8.30 7.06 -5.32
CA VAL A 97 9.06 6.47 -4.19
C VAL A 97 9.58 5.09 -4.56
N PHE A 98 8.73 4.19 -5.07
CA PHE A 98 9.14 2.85 -5.51
C PHE A 98 10.19 2.90 -6.63
N ALA A 99 9.99 3.77 -7.63
CA ALA A 99 10.95 3.90 -8.71
C ALA A 99 12.31 4.45 -8.23
N ARG A 100 12.31 5.39 -7.29
CA ARG A 100 13.53 5.94 -6.69
C ARG A 100 14.23 4.91 -5.80
N GLY A 101 13.50 4.22 -4.93
CA GLY A 101 14.01 3.16 -4.06
C GLY A 101 14.62 2.02 -4.87
N THR A 102 13.91 1.52 -5.87
CA THR A 102 14.43 0.47 -6.78
C THR A 102 15.70 0.92 -7.49
N ARG A 103 15.74 2.16 -8.00
CA ARG A 103 16.96 2.71 -8.64
C ARG A 103 18.12 2.79 -7.67
N TYR A 104 17.86 3.15 -6.41
CA TYR A 104 18.89 3.24 -5.38
C TYR A 104 19.43 1.86 -5.04
N LEU A 105 18.55 0.92 -4.67
CA LEU A 105 18.92 -0.47 -4.32
C LEU A 105 19.73 -1.14 -5.43
N MET A 106 19.26 -1.08 -6.68
CA MET A 106 19.98 -1.68 -7.82
C MET A 106 21.32 -1.01 -8.14
N ARG A 107 21.51 0.26 -7.79
CA ARG A 107 22.79 0.97 -8.01
C ARG A 107 23.82 0.65 -6.93
N THR A 108 23.35 0.36 -5.73
CA THR A 108 24.19 0.15 -4.55
C THR A 108 24.52 -1.33 -4.35
N ASP A 109 23.73 -2.24 -4.91
CA ASP A 109 23.96 -3.68 -4.80
C ASP A 109 25.14 -4.14 -5.70
N PRO A 110 26.28 -4.57 -5.12
CA PRO A 110 27.42 -5.06 -5.88
C PRO A 110 27.19 -6.46 -6.48
N THR A 111 26.19 -7.19 -6.00
CA THR A 111 25.91 -8.59 -6.39
C THR A 111 24.94 -8.71 -7.55
N ALA A 112 24.16 -7.66 -7.84
CA ALA A 112 23.18 -7.64 -8.93
C ALA A 112 23.39 -6.42 -9.85
N PRO A 113 24.47 -6.39 -10.66
CA PRO A 113 24.81 -5.26 -11.52
C PRO A 113 23.71 -5.03 -12.55
N GLY A 114 22.91 -3.98 -12.36
CA GLY A 114 21.77 -3.67 -13.23
C GLY A 114 21.26 -2.25 -13.02
N ARG A 115 20.42 -1.78 -13.95
CA ARG A 115 19.74 -0.48 -13.83
C ARG A 115 18.24 -0.68 -13.87
N ALA A 116 17.55 -0.03 -12.94
CA ALA A 116 16.10 0.00 -12.95
C ALA A 116 15.62 0.59 -14.28
N SER A 117 14.75 -0.14 -14.98
CA SER A 117 14.18 0.26 -16.25
C SER A 117 12.75 -0.25 -16.38
N LEU A 118 11.94 0.44 -17.16
CA LEU A 118 10.55 0.01 -17.41
C LEU A 118 10.49 -1.36 -18.10
N ARG A 119 11.47 -1.65 -18.97
CA ARG A 119 11.60 -2.98 -19.60
C ARG A 119 11.91 -4.06 -18.56
N GLY A 120 12.81 -3.77 -17.62
CA GLY A 120 13.13 -4.67 -16.50
C GLY A 120 11.92 -4.93 -15.62
N TYR A 121 11.21 -3.87 -15.20
CA TYR A 121 9.95 -3.97 -14.45
C TYR A 121 8.93 -4.87 -15.17
N ARG A 122 8.66 -4.61 -16.46
CA ARG A 122 7.70 -5.40 -17.25
C ARG A 122 8.11 -6.87 -17.36
N ARG A 123 9.41 -7.15 -17.49
CA ARG A 123 9.94 -8.52 -17.54
C ARG A 123 9.76 -9.24 -16.21
N ALA A 124 10.10 -8.59 -15.10
CA ALA A 124 9.90 -9.12 -13.75
C ALA A 124 8.42 -9.37 -13.46
N ALA A 125 7.54 -8.42 -13.81
CA ALA A 125 6.10 -8.57 -13.64
C ALA A 125 5.53 -9.74 -14.45
N LYS A 126 5.99 -9.96 -15.69
CA LYS A 126 5.60 -11.13 -16.50
C LYS A 126 6.05 -12.47 -15.88
N ARG A 127 7.12 -12.46 -15.09
CA ARG A 127 7.62 -13.64 -14.37
C ARG A 127 6.92 -13.85 -13.02
N GLY A 128 5.92 -13.03 -12.67
CA GLY A 128 5.26 -13.09 -11.37
C GLY A 128 6.09 -12.54 -10.21
N LEU A 129 7.19 -11.82 -10.49
CA LEU A 129 8.07 -11.27 -9.46
C LEU A 129 7.67 -9.87 -9.00
N LEU A 130 6.74 -9.24 -9.71
CA LEU A 130 6.16 -7.94 -9.37
C LEU A 130 4.70 -7.91 -9.83
N PRO A 131 3.83 -7.11 -9.18
CA PRO A 131 2.48 -6.90 -9.67
C PRO A 131 2.53 -6.23 -11.04
N THR A 132 1.76 -6.76 -11.98
CA THR A 132 1.62 -6.16 -13.32
C THR A 132 0.82 -4.86 -13.25
N GLY A 133 1.02 -3.97 -14.22
CA GLY A 133 0.20 -2.76 -14.35
C GLY A 133 -1.30 -3.05 -14.48
N ARG A 134 -1.67 -4.21 -15.05
CA ARG A 134 -3.07 -4.67 -15.14
C ARG A 134 -3.63 -5.07 -13.77
N GLN A 135 -2.85 -5.76 -12.95
CA GLN A 135 -3.24 -6.09 -11.57
C GLN A 135 -3.39 -4.83 -10.75
N LEU A 136 -2.40 -3.92 -10.77
CA LEU A 136 -2.47 -2.63 -10.10
C LEU A 136 -3.75 -1.86 -10.48
N LEU A 137 -4.04 -1.73 -11.79
CA LEU A 137 -5.24 -1.03 -12.25
C LEU A 137 -6.54 -1.73 -11.81
N ARG A 138 -6.57 -3.07 -11.81
CA ARG A 138 -7.73 -3.85 -11.38
C ARG A 138 -8.07 -3.58 -9.92
N GLU A 139 -7.06 -3.47 -9.07
CA GLU A 139 -7.20 -3.34 -7.61
C GLU A 139 -7.40 -1.89 -7.17
N ILE A 140 -6.84 -0.94 -7.92
CA ILE A 140 -7.02 0.49 -7.66
C ILE A 140 -8.40 0.98 -8.15
N ARG A 141 -8.92 0.44 -9.26
CA ARG A 141 -10.19 0.91 -9.87
C ARG A 141 -11.38 0.87 -8.90
N PRO A 142 -11.61 -0.19 -8.10
CA PRO A 142 -12.71 -0.26 -7.13
C PRO A 142 -12.76 0.93 -6.17
N TYR A 143 -11.63 1.48 -5.75
CA TYR A 143 -11.53 2.59 -4.80
C TYR A 143 -12.28 3.86 -5.27
N PHE A 144 -12.39 4.04 -6.58
CA PHE A 144 -13.12 5.13 -7.23
C PHE A 144 -14.64 4.89 -7.32
N ARG A 145 -15.18 3.76 -6.87
CA ARG A 145 -16.64 3.54 -6.81
C ARG A 145 -17.21 4.18 -5.55
N ARG A 146 -18.41 4.78 -5.63
CA ARG A 146 -19.02 5.46 -4.46
C ARG A 146 -19.22 4.51 -3.26
N GLY A 147 -19.76 3.32 -3.48
CA GLY A 147 -20.02 2.31 -2.43
C GLY A 147 -18.84 1.39 -2.13
N TYR A 148 -17.61 1.81 -2.44
CA TYR A 148 -16.40 1.02 -2.15
C TYR A 148 -16.14 0.90 -0.65
N HIS A 149 -15.78 -0.30 -0.19
CA HIS A 149 -15.22 -0.56 1.14
C HIS A 149 -13.96 -1.46 1.08
N PRO A 150 -12.89 -1.20 1.88
CA PRO A 150 -11.67 -2.01 1.85
C PRO A 150 -11.81 -3.48 2.23
N SER A 151 -12.85 -3.83 2.99
CA SER A 151 -13.15 -5.22 3.30
C SER A 151 -13.34 -6.11 2.06
N GLU A 152 -13.68 -5.53 0.90
CA GLU A 152 -13.83 -6.23 -0.38
C GLU A 152 -12.50 -6.69 -1.01
N THR A 153 -11.35 -6.25 -0.48
CA THR A 153 -10.01 -6.55 -1.00
C THR A 153 -9.22 -7.39 -0.01
N GLY A 154 -8.48 -8.41 -0.48
CA GLY A 154 -7.60 -9.22 0.37
C GLY A 154 -8.30 -10.31 1.18
N ASP A 155 -7.52 -11.28 1.65
CA ASP A 155 -7.97 -12.42 2.43
C ASP A 155 -7.51 -12.26 3.89
N THR A 156 -8.48 -12.03 4.78
CA THR A 156 -8.19 -11.83 6.21
C THR A 156 -7.81 -13.13 6.91
N GLU A 157 -8.40 -14.25 6.49
CA GLU A 157 -8.09 -15.55 7.08
C GLU A 157 -6.66 -15.96 6.74
N GLN A 158 -6.25 -15.78 5.48
CA GLN A 158 -4.87 -16.01 5.05
C GLN A 158 -3.89 -15.10 5.79
N ALA A 159 -4.21 -13.80 5.94
CA ALA A 159 -3.36 -12.86 6.65
C ALA A 159 -3.15 -13.28 8.11
N VAL A 160 -4.24 -13.54 8.85
CA VAL A 160 -4.18 -13.98 10.25
C VAL A 160 -3.43 -15.31 10.40
N ALA A 161 -3.67 -16.26 9.49
CA ALA A 161 -2.95 -17.53 9.46
C ALA A 161 -1.44 -17.32 9.27
N TYR A 162 -1.04 -16.41 8.39
CA TYR A 162 0.38 -16.09 8.19
C TYR A 162 0.99 -15.46 9.43
N LEU A 163 0.33 -14.46 10.02
CA LEU A 163 0.79 -13.78 11.26
C LEU A 163 1.04 -14.78 12.40
N ALA A 164 0.17 -15.77 12.56
CA ALA A 164 0.33 -16.79 13.60
C ALA A 164 1.56 -17.69 13.42
N SER A 165 2.05 -17.83 12.18
CA SER A 165 3.15 -18.73 11.82
C SER A 165 4.50 -18.02 11.61
N SER A 166 4.49 -16.71 11.36
CA SER A 166 5.68 -15.96 10.97
C SER A 166 6.72 -15.83 12.10
N PRO A 167 7.97 -16.25 11.88
CA PRO A 167 9.08 -15.97 12.80
C PRO A 167 9.25 -14.47 13.10
N ALA A 168 9.13 -13.60 12.09
CA ALA A 168 9.21 -12.16 12.26
C ALA A 168 8.11 -11.61 13.18
N ALA A 169 6.85 -12.05 12.99
CA ALA A 169 5.75 -11.65 13.86
C ALA A 169 5.99 -12.04 15.32
N ARG A 170 6.49 -13.26 15.54
CA ARG A 170 6.79 -13.79 16.88
C ARG A 170 7.96 -13.09 17.58
N ALA A 171 8.87 -12.47 16.83
CA ALA A 171 9.97 -11.70 17.38
C ALA A 171 9.57 -10.25 17.72
N ALA A 172 8.45 -9.75 17.19
CA ALA A 172 7.98 -8.38 17.37
C ALA A 172 7.00 -8.20 18.56
N GLY A 173 6.42 -9.29 19.10
CA GLY A 173 5.51 -9.31 20.25
C GLY A 173 6.20 -9.71 21.55
#